data_AF-A0A8S7UC18-F1
#
_entry.id   AF-A0A8S7UC18-F1
#
_cell.length_a   1.000
_cell.length_b   1.000
_cell.length_c   1.000
_cell.angle_alpha   90.00
_cell.angle_beta   90.00
_cell.angle_gamma   90.00
#
_symmetry.space_group_name_H-M   'P 1'
#
loop_
_entity.id
_entity.type
_entity.pdbx_description
1 polymer ?
#
loop_
_entity_poly.entity_id
_entity_poly.type
_entity_poly.pdbx_seq_one_letter_code
_entity_poly.pdbx_strand_id
1 'polypeptide(L)'
;MHRIDTLTAVKDKFGPGKNGFTDGNLRTGRLATWLNSAMWDAIQEEICGVIEKAGIELNKEEHDQLYKAILLLVGGAINEEALLIKNNLSDVEDKDEAVENLGLKPTVDKAKNAVQRDGDTMTGELKI
;
A
#
# COMPACT_ATOMS: atom_id res chain seq x y z
N MET A 1 -2.53 -13.96 -14.51
CA MET A 1 -2.92 -13.34 -15.79
C MET A 1 -2.59 -14.25 -16.96
N HIS A 2 -3.56 -14.52 -17.84
CA HIS A 2 -3.38 -15.28 -19.08
C HIS A 2 -2.68 -14.42 -20.16
N ARG A 3 -1.93 -15.03 -21.07
CA ARG A 3 -1.39 -14.35 -22.26
C ARG A 3 -2.17 -14.80 -23.49
N ILE A 4 -2.29 -13.92 -24.49
CA ILE A 4 -3.01 -14.26 -25.71
C ILE A 4 -2.36 -15.45 -26.45
N ASP A 5 -3.15 -16.46 -26.72
CA ASP A 5 -2.72 -17.76 -27.25
C ASP A 5 -3.59 -18.22 -28.44
N THR A 6 -4.37 -17.31 -29.02
CA THR A 6 -5.11 -17.56 -30.26
C THR A 6 -4.18 -17.82 -31.44
N LEU A 7 -4.67 -18.48 -32.48
CA LEU A 7 -3.88 -18.84 -33.68
C LEU A 7 -3.22 -17.64 -34.38
N THR A 8 -3.83 -16.46 -34.25
CA THR A 8 -3.34 -15.18 -34.81
C THR A 8 -2.47 -14.37 -33.85
N ALA A 9 -2.17 -14.91 -32.66
CA ALA A 9 -1.24 -14.28 -31.74
C ALA A 9 0.18 -14.30 -32.34
N VAL A 10 0.94 -13.21 -32.12
CA VAL A 10 2.34 -13.19 -32.54
C VAL A 10 3.15 -13.95 -31.51
N LYS A 11 3.67 -15.11 -31.91
CA LYS A 11 4.52 -15.94 -31.07
C LYS A 11 5.77 -15.17 -30.64
N ASP A 12 6.11 -15.28 -29.36
CA ASP A 12 7.35 -14.75 -28.77
C ASP A 12 7.60 -13.23 -29.00
N LYS A 13 6.55 -12.43 -29.22
CA LYS A 13 6.67 -10.97 -29.47
C LYS A 13 7.49 -10.24 -28.39
N PHE A 14 7.42 -10.70 -27.14
CA PHE A 14 8.13 -10.11 -26.00
C PHE A 14 9.23 -11.03 -25.43
N GLY A 15 9.69 -12.02 -26.20
CA GLY A 15 10.66 -13.03 -25.81
C GLY A 15 10.07 -14.46 -25.73
N PRO A 16 10.90 -15.47 -25.43
CA PRO A 16 10.46 -16.88 -25.45
C PRO A 16 9.24 -17.15 -24.57
N GLY A 17 8.21 -17.76 -25.14
CA GLY A 17 6.91 -18.05 -24.51
C GLY A 17 5.98 -16.84 -24.34
N LYS A 18 6.39 -15.64 -24.79
CA LYS A 18 5.66 -14.40 -24.52
C LYS A 18 4.97 -13.88 -25.78
N ASN A 19 3.87 -14.55 -26.11
CA ASN A 19 3.00 -14.15 -27.21
C ASN A 19 2.39 -12.77 -26.98
N GLY A 20 2.05 -12.07 -28.08
CA GLY A 20 1.48 -10.73 -28.01
C GLY A 20 0.54 -10.38 -29.16
N PHE A 21 -0.19 -9.28 -28.97
CA PHE A 21 -1.15 -8.75 -29.93
C PHE A 21 -0.46 -8.11 -31.14
N THR A 22 -1.09 -8.18 -32.31
CA THR A 22 -0.71 -7.44 -33.51
C THR A 22 -1.95 -6.91 -34.22
N ASP A 23 -1.80 -5.74 -34.83
CA ASP A 23 -2.79 -5.21 -35.77
C ASP A 23 -2.78 -6.03 -37.05
N GLY A 24 -3.94 -6.05 -37.71
CA GLY A 24 -4.08 -6.58 -39.06
C GLY A 24 -3.47 -5.62 -40.08
N ASN A 25 -2.99 -6.18 -41.20
CA ASN A 25 -2.49 -5.41 -42.32
C ASN A 25 -2.92 -6.07 -43.63
N LEU A 26 -3.92 -5.48 -44.28
CA LEU A 26 -4.48 -5.99 -45.54
C LEU A 26 -3.45 -6.05 -46.66
N ARG A 27 -2.51 -5.09 -46.72
CA ARG A 27 -1.48 -5.03 -47.78
C ARG A 27 -0.51 -6.21 -47.69
N THR A 28 -0.24 -6.70 -46.49
CA THR A 28 0.68 -7.82 -46.26
C THR A 28 -0.03 -9.14 -45.97
N GLY A 29 -1.38 -9.16 -46.01
CA GLY A 29 -2.20 -10.32 -45.67
C GLY A 29 -2.14 -10.72 -44.19
N ARG A 30 -1.64 -9.84 -43.30
CA ARG A 30 -1.55 -10.12 -41.85
C ARG A 30 -2.94 -10.00 -41.21
N LEU A 31 -3.39 -11.04 -40.53
CA LEU A 31 -4.58 -10.98 -39.69
C LEU A 31 -4.29 -10.25 -38.37
N ALA A 32 -5.28 -9.53 -37.86
CA ALA A 32 -5.24 -9.00 -36.50
C ALA A 32 -5.32 -10.15 -35.49
N THR A 33 -4.75 -9.96 -34.30
CA THR A 33 -4.89 -10.94 -33.22
C THR A 33 -6.33 -11.05 -32.77
N TRP A 34 -6.91 -12.24 -32.91
CA TRP A 34 -8.22 -12.59 -32.38
C TRP A 34 -8.20 -12.57 -30.86
N LEU A 35 -9.29 -12.08 -30.29
CA LEU A 35 -9.56 -12.12 -28.86
C LEU A 35 -10.24 -13.44 -28.52
N ASN A 36 -10.00 -13.96 -27.31
CA ASN A 36 -10.68 -15.15 -26.77
C ASN A 36 -11.18 -14.87 -25.35
N SER A 37 -12.16 -15.67 -24.90
CA SER A 37 -12.73 -15.53 -23.55
C SER A 37 -11.68 -15.75 -22.47
N ALA A 38 -10.82 -16.76 -22.61
CA ALA A 38 -9.79 -17.08 -21.61
C ALA A 38 -8.91 -15.87 -21.22
N MET A 39 -8.53 -15.01 -22.18
CA MET A 39 -7.78 -13.79 -21.90
C MET A 39 -8.63 -12.74 -21.17
N TRP A 40 -9.88 -12.52 -21.61
CA TRP A 40 -10.77 -11.52 -21.03
C TRP A 40 -11.27 -11.91 -19.65
N ASP A 41 -11.59 -13.18 -19.43
CA ASP A 41 -11.92 -13.74 -18.12
C ASP A 41 -10.74 -13.53 -17.18
N ALA A 42 -9.50 -13.82 -17.62
CA ALA A 42 -8.32 -13.56 -16.79
C ALA A 42 -8.12 -12.08 -16.46
N ILE A 43 -8.42 -11.15 -17.38
CA ILE A 43 -8.35 -9.71 -17.08
C ILE A 43 -9.42 -9.32 -16.05
N GLN A 44 -10.65 -9.83 -16.23
CA GLN A 44 -11.75 -9.58 -15.30
C GLN A 44 -11.40 -10.07 -13.89
N GLU A 45 -10.97 -11.33 -13.75
CA GLU A 45 -10.68 -11.92 -12.45
C GLU A 45 -9.48 -11.25 -11.74
N GLU A 46 -8.49 -10.74 -12.47
CA GLU A 46 -7.40 -9.96 -11.87
C GLU A 46 -7.89 -8.62 -11.30
N ILE A 47 -8.84 -7.96 -11.96
CA ILE A 47 -9.44 -6.71 -11.49
C ILE A 47 -10.41 -6.98 -10.34
N CYS A 48 -11.33 -7.93 -10.51
CA CYS A 48 -12.30 -8.34 -9.51
C CYS A 48 -11.61 -8.82 -8.23
N GLY A 49 -10.58 -9.66 -8.36
CA GLY A 49 -9.84 -10.17 -7.22
C GLY A 49 -9.16 -9.09 -6.38
N VAL A 50 -8.74 -7.95 -6.96
CA VAL A 50 -8.22 -6.80 -6.18
C VAL A 50 -9.34 -6.14 -5.39
N ILE A 51 -10.53 -5.97 -5.99
CA ILE A 51 -11.70 -5.34 -5.36
C ILE A 51 -12.20 -6.19 -4.19
N GLU A 52 -12.35 -7.49 -4.41
CA GLU A 52 -12.82 -8.43 -3.39
C GLU A 52 -11.82 -8.57 -2.24
N LYS A 53 -10.50 -8.58 -2.53
CA LYS A 53 -9.46 -8.57 -1.49
C LYS A 53 -9.49 -7.31 -0.63
N ALA A 54 -9.94 -6.18 -1.19
CA ALA A 54 -10.18 -4.96 -0.43
C ALA A 54 -11.47 -5.01 0.42
N GLY A 55 -12.24 -6.11 0.35
CA GLY A 55 -13.50 -6.29 1.07
C GLY A 55 -14.70 -5.59 0.43
N ILE A 56 -14.58 -5.16 -0.84
CA ILE A 56 -15.66 -4.48 -1.57
C ILE A 56 -16.45 -5.52 -2.37
N GLU A 57 -17.78 -5.48 -2.31
CA GLU A 57 -18.66 -6.29 -3.15
C GLU A 57 -18.73 -5.73 -4.57
N LEU A 58 -18.65 -6.59 -5.59
CA LEU A 58 -18.68 -6.19 -7.00
C LEU A 58 -20.04 -5.59 -7.39
N ASN A 59 -20.01 -4.43 -8.04
CA ASN A 59 -21.19 -3.70 -8.47
C ASN A 59 -21.03 -3.24 -9.91
N LYS A 60 -21.80 -3.85 -10.83
CA LYS A 60 -21.74 -3.55 -12.27
C LYS A 60 -22.13 -2.12 -12.65
N GLU A 61 -22.87 -1.41 -11.79
CA GLU A 61 -23.27 -0.02 -12.01
C GLU A 61 -22.18 0.98 -11.54
N GLU A 62 -21.11 0.47 -10.94
CA GLU A 62 -20.03 1.26 -10.34
C GLU A 62 -18.73 1.06 -11.13
N HIS A 63 -18.14 2.17 -11.60
CA HIS A 63 -16.98 2.13 -12.50
C HIS A 63 -15.68 2.65 -11.87
N ASP A 64 -15.66 2.83 -10.55
CA ASP A 64 -14.51 3.29 -9.76
C ASP A 64 -14.09 2.30 -8.65
N GLN A 65 -14.63 1.08 -8.65
CA GLN A 65 -14.37 0.08 -7.61
C GLN A 65 -12.89 -0.30 -7.48
N LEU A 66 -12.17 -0.46 -8.60
CA LEU A 66 -10.72 -0.75 -8.56
C LEU A 66 -9.94 0.40 -7.91
N TYR A 67 -10.33 1.65 -8.18
CA TYR A 67 -9.71 2.82 -7.58
C TYR A 67 -9.94 2.85 -6.05
N LYS A 68 -11.19 2.61 -5.61
CA LYS A 68 -11.54 2.50 -4.19
C LYS A 68 -10.78 1.37 -3.49
N ALA A 69 -10.67 0.21 -4.14
CA ALA A 69 -9.93 -0.93 -3.63
C ALA A 69 -8.44 -0.60 -3.40
N ILE A 70 -7.80 0.06 -4.37
CA ILE A 70 -6.39 0.50 -4.25
C ILE A 70 -6.24 1.48 -3.09
N LEU A 71 -7.13 2.47 -2.95
CA LEU A 71 -7.08 3.41 -1.83
C LEU A 71 -7.23 2.72 -0.47
N LEU A 72 -8.10 1.72 -0.36
CA LEU A 72 -8.28 0.96 0.88
C LEU A 72 -7.09 0.07 1.19
N LEU A 73 -6.57 -0.67 0.21
CA LEU A 73 -5.44 -1.57 0.42
C LEU A 73 -4.17 -0.79 0.76
N VAL A 74 -3.89 0.29 0.02
CA VAL A 74 -2.72 1.14 0.28
C VAL A 74 -2.93 1.97 1.54
N GLY A 75 -4.11 2.54 1.74
CA GLY A 75 -4.43 3.30 2.95
C GLY A 75 -4.37 2.44 4.21
N GLY A 76 -4.86 1.20 4.15
CA GLY A 76 -4.74 0.21 5.22
C GLY A 76 -3.28 -0.10 5.55
N ALA A 77 -2.47 -0.42 4.54
CA ALA A 77 -1.04 -0.70 4.74
C ALA A 77 -0.28 0.50 5.33
N ILE A 78 -0.55 1.72 4.86
CA ILE A 78 0.08 2.93 5.42
C ILE A 78 -0.32 3.15 6.88
N ASN A 79 -1.58 2.91 7.24
CA ASN A 79 -2.05 3.11 8.61
C ASN A 79 -1.45 2.10 9.61
N GLU A 80 -1.00 0.93 9.14
CA GLU A 80 -0.32 -0.07 9.98
C GLU A 80 1.18 0.22 10.14
N GLU A 81 1.83 0.77 9.12
CA GLU A 81 3.29 0.96 9.11
C GLU A 81 3.76 2.40 9.44
N ALA A 82 2.86 3.40 9.41
CA ALA A 82 3.23 4.80 9.55
C ALA A 82 2.42 5.55 10.63
N LEU A 83 3.07 6.56 11.22
CA LEU A 83 2.40 7.53 12.10
C LEU A 83 1.55 8.49 11.28
N LEU A 84 0.29 8.65 11.68
CA LEU A 84 -0.65 9.52 10.99
C LEU A 84 -0.68 10.91 11.64
N ILE A 85 -0.50 11.96 10.83
CA ILE A 85 -0.50 13.36 11.31
C ILE A 85 -1.78 13.68 12.12
N LYS A 86 -2.94 13.16 11.68
CA LYS A 86 -4.23 13.37 12.37
C LYS A 86 -4.27 12.82 13.80
N ASN A 87 -3.45 11.82 14.10
CA ASN A 87 -3.42 11.16 15.41
C ASN A 87 -2.52 11.90 16.40
N ASN A 88 -1.75 12.90 15.94
CA ASN A 88 -0.84 13.68 16.78
C ASN A 88 0.03 12.81 17.70
N LEU A 89 0.67 11.78 17.13
CA LEU A 89 1.56 10.81 17.80
C LEU A 89 0.88 9.92 18.86
N SER A 90 -0.45 9.91 18.95
CA SER A 90 -1.16 8.98 19.85
C SER A 90 -1.05 7.51 19.41
N ASP A 91 -0.65 7.29 18.16
CA ASP A 91 -0.39 6.02 17.49
C ASP A 91 1.06 5.54 17.57
N VAL A 92 1.92 6.22 18.35
CA VAL A 92 3.25 5.71 18.68
C VAL A 92 3.13 4.49 19.60
N GLU A 93 3.70 3.36 19.18
CA GLU A 93 3.66 2.08 19.91
C GLU A 93 4.45 2.14 21.21
N ASP A 94 5.75 2.48 21.14
CA ASP A 94 6.61 2.67 22.31
C ASP A 94 6.99 4.15 22.49
N LYS A 95 6.33 4.80 23.46
CA LYS A 95 6.56 6.21 23.76
C LYS A 95 7.89 6.46 24.48
N ASP A 96 8.36 5.50 25.28
CA ASP A 96 9.61 5.66 26.03
C ASP A 96 10.81 5.52 25.09
N GLU A 97 10.77 4.55 24.17
CA GLU A 97 11.76 4.40 23.11
C GLU A 97 11.74 5.61 22.15
N ALA A 98 10.57 6.13 21.79
CA ALA A 98 10.47 7.34 20.99
C ALA A 98 11.13 8.56 21.66
N VAL A 99 10.92 8.74 22.97
CA VAL A 99 11.59 9.79 23.77
C VAL A 99 13.10 9.61 23.80
N GLU A 100 13.57 8.37 23.89
CA GLU A 100 15.00 8.04 23.84
C GLU A 100 15.61 8.34 22.46
N ASN A 101 14.97 7.91 21.38
CA ASN A 101 15.40 8.15 20.01
C ASN A 101 15.41 9.66 19.66
N LEU A 102 14.54 10.46 20.27
CA LEU A 102 14.56 11.92 20.16
C LEU A 102 15.65 12.59 21.03
N GLY A 103 16.42 11.82 21.80
CA GLY A 103 17.46 12.34 22.70
C GLY A 103 16.90 13.10 23.90
N LEU A 104 15.61 12.93 24.23
CA LEU A 104 14.93 13.67 25.29
C LEU A 104 14.99 12.97 26.65
N LYS A 105 15.44 11.72 26.71
CA LYS A 105 15.59 10.94 27.95
C LYS A 105 16.32 11.71 29.07
N PRO A 106 17.47 12.37 28.83
CA PRO A 106 18.15 13.15 29.88
C PRO A 106 17.32 14.33 30.40
N THR A 107 16.52 14.95 29.53
CA THR A 107 15.64 16.07 29.91
C THR A 107 14.47 15.57 30.74
N VAL A 108 13.85 14.46 30.35
CA VAL A 108 12.77 13.82 31.11
C VAL A 108 13.25 13.39 32.49
N ASP A 109 14.42 12.76 32.58
CA ASP A 109 14.97 12.31 33.86
C ASP A 109 15.35 13.49 34.76
N LYS A 110 15.93 14.56 34.21
CA LYS A 110 16.17 15.80 34.97
C LYS A 110 14.88 16.43 35.46
N ALA A 111 13.84 16.47 34.63
CA ALA A 111 12.55 17.04 35.02
C ALA A 111 11.86 16.20 36.11
N LYS A 112 11.92 14.86 36.02
CA LYS A 112 11.39 13.95 37.04
C LYS A 112 12.08 14.12 38.40
N ASN A 113 13.36 14.48 38.41
CA ASN A 113 14.15 14.69 39.63
C ASN A 113 14.22 16.17 40.06
N ALA A 114 13.50 17.07 39.38
CA ALA A 114 13.52 18.48 39.72
C ALA A 114 12.64 18.76 40.95
N VAL A 115 13.15 19.56 41.87
CA VAL A 115 12.43 20.02 43.06
C VAL A 115 11.25 20.90 42.65
N GLN A 116 10.05 20.57 43.10
CA GLN A 116 8.85 21.34 42.79
C GLN A 116 8.74 22.64 43.61
N ARG A 117 8.12 23.66 43.02
CA ARG A 117 8.03 25.01 43.62
C ARG A 117 6.99 25.12 44.73
N ASP A 118 5.98 24.27 44.72
CA ASP A 118 4.88 24.20 45.69
C ASP A 118 5.21 23.32 46.92
N GLY A 119 6.42 22.76 46.95
CA GLY A 119 6.94 21.98 48.07
C GLY A 119 7.28 20.57 47.64
N ASP A 120 8.46 20.09 48.04
CA ASP A 120 8.96 18.78 47.66
C ASP A 120 9.90 18.22 48.73
N THR A 121 10.11 16.90 48.72
CA THR A 121 11.02 16.22 49.66
C THR A 121 12.35 15.94 48.97
N MET A 122 13.44 16.51 49.50
CA MET A 122 14.78 16.29 48.97
C MET A 122 15.52 15.17 49.71
N THR A 123 16.20 14.30 48.97
CA THR A 123 17.06 13.22 49.53
C THR A 123 18.55 13.60 49.56
N GLY A 124 18.89 14.87 49.28
CA GLY A 124 20.26 15.38 49.23
C GLY A 124 20.43 16.75 49.88
N GLU A 125 21.68 17.20 50.01
CA GLU A 125 22.03 18.48 50.63
C GLU A 125 21.83 19.66 49.67
N LEU A 126 21.18 20.73 50.15
CA LEU A 126 21.16 22.02 49.47
C LEU A 126 22.41 22.82 49.90
N LYS A 127 23.33 23.08 48.97
CA LYS A 127 24.47 23.98 49.19
C LYS A 127 24.15 25.32 48.56
N ILE A 128 23.99 26.33 49.41
CA ILE A 128 23.71 27.74 49.03
C ILE A 128 25.04 28.51 49.05
#